data_AF-A0A352FHC9-F1
#
_entry.id   AF-A0A352FHC9-F1
#
_cell.length_a   1.000
_cell.length_b   1.000
_cell.length_c   1.000
_cell.angle_alpha   90.00
_cell.angle_beta   90.00
_cell.angle_gamma   90.00
#
_symmetry.space_group_name_H-M   'P 1'
#
loop_
_entity.id
_entity.type
_entity.pdbx_description
1 polymer ?
#
loop_
_entity_poly.entity_id
_entity_poly.type
_entity_poly.pdbx_seq_one_letter_code
_entity_poly.pdbx_strand_id
1 'polypeptide(L)'
;MMIEEFGPRVANVWNHLRTTTRNLVENAWQSAGSGSAPQVPRSAPYDPRADQELSQLLAALDDHAQQTEILAGREGAREARRLADACANVLSQQTQSAEVFAQLIVRAHQRNNYAQVDALAELLPERLAPSELCELARANHVIVRALAHEALTQLPTSLLAAVLRDPVDAMIARQALERQATEFGSEDAQRILREAIEGFEEHFD
;
A
#
# COMPACT_ATOMS: atom_id res chain seq x y z
N MET A 1 13.39 -9.42 26.05
CA MET A 1 13.22 -9.03 24.64
C MET A 1 14.43 -8.19 24.26
N MET A 2 15.44 -8.78 23.65
CA MET A 2 16.63 -8.03 23.25
C MET A 2 16.50 -7.77 21.75
N ILE A 3 15.88 -6.66 21.37
CA ILE A 3 15.81 -6.25 19.96
C ILE A 3 17.22 -6.00 19.37
N GLU A 4 18.20 -5.87 20.26
CA GLU A 4 19.63 -5.94 19.99
C GLU A 4 20.06 -7.24 19.26
N GLU A 5 19.31 -8.34 19.42
CA GLU A 5 19.56 -9.61 18.74
C GLU A 5 19.17 -9.59 17.25
N PHE A 6 18.29 -8.67 16.82
CA PHE A 6 17.91 -8.49 15.41
C PHE A 6 18.90 -7.63 14.62
N GLY A 7 20.07 -7.39 15.19
CA GLY A 7 21.16 -6.65 14.56
C GLY A 7 21.06 -5.13 14.73
N PRO A 8 22.17 -4.41 14.45
CA PRO A 8 22.32 -3.00 14.80
C PRO A 8 21.37 -2.08 14.03
N ARG A 9 20.97 -2.44 12.80
CA ARG A 9 20.07 -1.62 11.98
C ARG A 9 18.63 -1.66 12.50
N VAL A 10 18.13 -2.84 12.88
CA VAL A 10 16.79 -2.99 13.48
C VAL A 10 16.74 -2.33 14.85
N ALA A 11 17.76 -2.55 15.68
CA ALA A 11 17.86 -1.88 16.99
C ALA A 11 17.90 -0.35 16.87
N ASN A 12 18.62 0.17 15.88
CA ASN A 12 18.68 1.60 15.63
C ASN A 12 17.29 2.16 15.25
N VAL A 13 16.61 1.57 14.26
CA VAL A 13 15.27 2.01 13.86
C VAL A 13 14.30 1.91 15.03
N TRP A 14 14.34 0.80 15.76
CA TRP A 14 13.47 0.55 16.90
C TRP A 14 13.63 1.58 18.03
N ASN A 15 14.86 2.00 18.32
CA ASN A 15 15.13 3.02 19.35
C ASN A 15 14.68 4.42 18.93
N HIS A 16 14.55 4.68 17.63
CA HIS A 16 14.04 5.94 17.09
C HIS A 16 12.51 5.97 16.94
N LEU A 17 11.81 4.85 17.17
CA LEU A 17 10.35 4.80 17.12
C LEU A 17 9.73 5.61 18.26
N ARG A 18 8.65 6.32 17.95
CA ARG A 18 7.81 6.94 19.00
C ARG A 18 7.17 5.87 19.87
N THR A 19 6.98 6.18 21.15
CA THR A 19 6.34 5.27 22.12
C THR A 19 4.96 4.79 21.65
N THR A 20 4.21 5.64 20.95
CA THR A 20 2.90 5.29 20.37
C THR A 20 3.02 4.20 19.31
N THR A 21 3.93 4.37 18.34
CA THR A 21 4.19 3.41 17.26
C THR A 21 4.73 2.10 17.82
N ARG A 22 5.63 2.19 18.80
CA ARG A 22 6.20 1.03 19.49
C ARG A 22 5.14 0.20 20.19
N ASN A 23 4.25 0.85 20.96
CA ASN A 23 3.15 0.18 21.65
C ASN A 23 2.19 -0.51 20.66
N LEU A 24 1.92 0.09 19.50
CA LEU A 24 1.10 -0.55 18.46
C LEU A 24 1.73 -1.85 17.95
N VAL A 25 3.03 -1.85 17.67
CA VAL A 25 3.75 -3.04 17.22
C VAL A 25 3.82 -4.10 18.31
N GLU A 26 4.16 -3.71 19.54
CA GLU A 26 4.23 -4.62 20.68
C GLU A 26 2.87 -5.30 20.93
N ASN A 27 1.77 -4.54 20.90
CA ASN A 27 0.41 -5.09 21.04
C ASN A 27 0.03 -6.02 19.88
N ALA A 28 0.38 -5.65 18.64
CA ALA A 28 0.10 -6.47 17.47
C ALA A 28 0.90 -7.78 17.49
N TRP A 29 2.16 -7.74 17.94
CA TRP A 29 3.01 -8.92 18.06
C TRP A 29 2.52 -9.86 19.16
N GLN A 30 2.15 -9.33 20.33
CA GLN A 30 1.54 -10.13 21.40
C GLN A 30 0.20 -10.76 20.98
N SER A 31 -0.60 -10.03 20.19
CA SER A 31 -1.85 -10.54 19.61
C SER A 31 -1.60 -11.67 18.60
N ALA A 32 -0.59 -11.52 17.73
CA ALA A 32 -0.19 -12.55 16.78
C ALA A 32 0.30 -13.85 17.47
N GLY A 33 0.90 -13.73 18.65
CA GLY A 33 1.32 -14.89 19.47
C GLY A 33 0.18 -15.60 20.20
N SER A 34 -0.96 -14.93 20.40
CA SER A 34 -2.13 -15.45 21.13
C SER A 34 -3.24 -16.00 20.22
N GLY A 35 -3.06 -15.95 18.89
CA GLY A 35 -4.06 -16.41 17.91
C GLY A 35 -5.26 -15.47 17.73
N SER A 36 -5.27 -14.34 18.43
CA SER A 36 -6.24 -13.26 18.28
C SER A 36 -5.82 -12.33 17.14
N ALA A 37 -6.71 -12.08 16.18
CA ALA A 37 -6.45 -11.09 15.13
C ALA A 37 -6.12 -9.73 15.78
N PRO A 38 -5.02 -9.05 15.40
CA PRO A 38 -4.71 -7.74 15.94
C PRO A 38 -5.84 -6.79 15.58
N GLN A 39 -6.59 -6.33 16.58
CA GLN A 39 -7.58 -5.29 16.41
C GLN A 39 -6.91 -3.95 16.72
N VAL A 40 -6.39 -3.29 15.68
CA VAL A 40 -6.13 -1.85 15.79
C VAL A 40 -7.51 -1.17 15.94
N PRO A 41 -7.71 -0.29 16.94
CA PRO A 41 -8.97 0.43 17.07
C PRO A 41 -9.22 1.20 15.77
N ARG A 42 -10.30 0.85 15.06
CA ARG A 42 -10.72 1.43 13.76
C ARG A 42 -10.98 2.95 13.80
N SER A 43 -10.81 3.58 14.96
CA SER A 43 -11.06 5.00 15.23
C SER A 43 -9.80 5.81 15.52
N ALA A 44 -8.59 5.23 15.43
CA ALA A 44 -7.38 6.01 15.54
C ALA A 44 -7.26 6.94 14.32
N PRO A 45 -7.05 8.26 14.50
CA PRO A 45 -6.79 9.15 13.38
C PRO A 45 -5.54 8.71 12.64
N TYR A 46 -5.58 8.75 11.30
CA TYR A 46 -4.45 8.41 10.45
C TYR A 46 -3.22 9.27 10.81
N ASP A 47 -2.10 8.60 11.12
CA ASP A 47 -0.82 9.26 11.42
C ASP A 47 0.22 8.89 10.35
N PRO A 48 0.53 9.79 9.40
CA PRO A 48 1.48 9.51 8.32
C PRO A 48 2.91 9.27 8.82
N ARG A 49 3.26 9.80 10.01
CA ARG A 49 4.58 9.53 10.61
C ARG A 49 4.67 8.11 11.14
N ALA A 50 3.57 7.55 11.63
CA ALA A 50 3.54 6.16 12.10
C ALA A 50 3.76 5.20 10.93
N ASP A 51 3.15 5.50 9.77
CA ASP A 51 3.35 4.74 8.54
C ASP A 51 4.82 4.76 8.08
N GLN A 52 5.47 5.92 8.10
CA GLN A 52 6.89 6.04 7.74
C GLN A 52 7.81 5.28 8.71
N GLU A 53 7.56 5.37 10.02
CA GLU A 53 8.34 4.66 11.04
C GLU A 53 8.19 3.14 10.89
N LEU A 54 6.97 2.67 10.66
CA LEU A 54 6.67 1.25 10.49
C LEU A 54 7.17 0.69 9.16
N SER A 55 7.13 1.47 8.07
CA SER A 55 7.66 1.05 6.77
C SER A 55 9.19 0.88 6.81
N GLN A 56 9.89 1.78 7.52
CA GLN A 56 11.33 1.68 7.76
C GLN A 56 11.68 0.48 8.64
N LEU A 57 10.91 0.25 9.70
CA LEU A 57 11.09 -0.92 10.56
C LEU A 57 10.84 -2.22 9.78
N LEU A 58 9.77 -2.28 8.99
CA LEU A 58 9.43 -3.43 8.16
C LEU A 58 10.56 -3.75 7.17
N ALA A 59 11.08 -2.74 6.46
CA ALA A 59 12.20 -2.91 5.54
C ALA A 59 13.45 -3.44 6.26
N ALA A 60 13.79 -2.88 7.43
CA ALA A 60 14.93 -3.34 8.21
C ALA A 60 14.77 -4.79 8.70
N LEU A 61 13.56 -5.19 9.09
CA LEU A 61 13.25 -6.55 9.53
C LEU A 61 13.27 -7.56 8.38
N ASP A 62 12.74 -7.20 7.21
CA ASP A 62 12.77 -8.05 6.02
C ASP A 62 14.21 -8.24 5.51
N ASP A 63 15.02 -7.16 5.48
CA ASP A 63 16.45 -7.23 5.17
C ASP A 63 17.19 -8.16 6.15
N HIS A 64 16.94 -8.00 7.45
CA HIS A 64 17.56 -8.85 8.47
C HIS A 64 17.11 -10.31 8.36
N ALA A 65 15.84 -10.58 8.12
CA ALA A 65 15.32 -11.93 7.95
C ALA A 65 15.95 -12.64 6.75
N GLN A 66 16.21 -11.93 5.65
CA GLN A 66 16.93 -12.46 4.49
C GLN A 66 18.41 -12.76 4.82
N GLN A 67 19.10 -11.84 5.51
CA GLN A 67 20.51 -12.01 5.89
C GLN A 67 20.72 -13.15 6.90
N THR A 68 19.86 -13.27 7.90
CA THR A 68 19.97 -14.28 8.97
C THR A 68 19.62 -15.68 8.45
N GLU A 69 18.72 -15.80 7.48
CA GLU A 69 18.45 -17.07 6.80
C GLU A 69 19.69 -17.61 6.06
N ILE A 70 20.52 -16.72 5.53
CA ILE A 70 21.76 -17.07 4.81
C ILE A 70 22.89 -17.45 5.79
N LEU A 71 23.00 -16.77 6.93
CA LEU A 71 24.22 -16.79 7.75
C LEU A 71 24.16 -17.63 9.04
N ALA A 72 23.06 -17.66 9.79
CA ALA A 72 23.14 -17.97 11.23
C ALA A 72 22.03 -18.85 11.83
N GLY A 73 21.01 -19.24 11.06
CA GLY A 73 20.02 -20.22 11.50
C GLY A 73 18.56 -19.77 11.42
N ARG A 74 17.66 -20.77 11.39
CA ARG A 74 16.24 -20.58 11.08
C ARG A 74 15.43 -19.90 12.19
N GLU A 75 15.87 -19.93 13.44
CA GLU A 75 15.08 -19.47 14.58
C GLU A 75 15.05 -17.94 14.69
N GLY A 76 16.20 -17.26 14.65
CA GLY A 76 16.25 -15.79 14.62
C GLY A 76 15.56 -15.20 13.39
N ALA A 77 15.71 -15.84 12.22
CA ALA A 77 15.00 -15.45 11.01
C ALA A 77 13.46 -15.63 11.15
N ARG A 78 12.99 -16.64 11.87
CA ARG A 78 11.55 -16.84 12.14
C ARG A 78 11.00 -15.77 13.06
N GLU A 79 11.74 -15.37 14.08
CA GLU A 79 11.28 -14.35 15.02
C GLU A 79 11.25 -12.96 14.37
N ALA A 80 12.26 -12.62 13.58
CA ALA A 80 12.27 -11.41 12.76
C ALA A 80 11.10 -11.37 11.77
N ARG A 81 10.79 -12.52 11.13
CA ARG A 81 9.62 -12.63 10.24
C ARG A 81 8.31 -12.44 10.98
N ARG A 82 8.15 -13.01 12.17
CA ARG A 82 6.93 -12.82 12.98
C ARG A 82 6.71 -11.36 13.33
N LEU A 83 7.78 -10.65 13.71
CA LEU A 83 7.68 -9.22 13.98
C LEU A 83 7.37 -8.43 12.71
N ALA A 84 8.02 -8.75 11.59
CA ALA A 84 7.72 -8.14 10.29
C ALA A 84 6.27 -8.38 9.87
N ASP A 85 5.71 -9.56 10.10
CA ASP A 85 4.32 -9.89 9.81
C ASP A 85 3.36 -9.11 10.71
N ALA A 86 3.68 -8.92 11.99
CA ALA A 86 2.91 -8.06 12.88
C ALA A 86 2.92 -6.60 12.39
N CYS A 87 4.08 -6.06 12.00
CA CYS A 87 4.20 -4.72 11.43
C CYS A 87 3.39 -4.58 10.13
N ALA A 88 3.52 -5.54 9.21
CA ALA A 88 2.77 -5.54 7.95
C ALA A 88 1.25 -5.59 8.19
N ASN A 89 0.79 -6.35 9.18
CA ASN A 89 -0.62 -6.39 9.55
C ASN A 89 -1.11 -5.04 10.09
N VAL A 90 -0.35 -4.39 10.98
CA VAL A 90 -0.70 -3.05 11.49
C VAL A 90 -0.77 -2.04 10.34
N LEU A 91 0.25 -2.03 9.46
CA LEU A 91 0.28 -1.16 8.29
C LEU A 91 -0.93 -1.39 7.38
N SER A 92 -1.25 -2.65 7.05
CA SER A 92 -2.39 -2.97 6.18
C SER A 92 -3.75 -2.50 6.72
N GLN A 93 -3.88 -2.33 8.03
CA GLN A 93 -5.13 -1.91 8.66
C GLN A 93 -5.30 -0.38 8.69
N GLN A 94 -4.21 0.37 8.75
CA GLN A 94 -4.25 1.82 9.01
C GLN A 94 -3.75 2.68 7.85
N THR A 95 -2.96 2.12 6.93
CA THR A 95 -2.24 2.92 5.95
C THR A 95 -3.17 3.56 4.93
N GLN A 96 -2.85 4.81 4.59
CA GLN A 96 -3.50 5.58 3.52
C GLN A 96 -2.44 6.14 2.54
N SER A 97 -1.25 5.54 2.53
CA SER A 97 -0.13 5.96 1.68
C SER A 97 0.10 4.96 0.55
N ALA A 98 0.18 5.46 -0.68
CA ALA A 98 0.56 4.67 -1.85
C ALA A 98 1.90 3.96 -1.66
N GLU A 99 2.91 4.65 -1.11
CA GLU A 99 4.26 4.07 -0.93
C GLU A 99 4.23 2.82 -0.04
N VAL A 100 3.51 2.90 1.08
CA VAL A 100 3.37 1.79 2.03
C VAL A 100 2.56 0.65 1.42
N PHE A 101 1.46 0.95 0.71
CA PHE A 101 0.70 -0.07 -0.02
C PHE A 101 1.56 -0.79 -1.06
N ALA A 102 2.36 -0.04 -1.83
CA ALA A 102 3.29 -0.62 -2.79
C ALA A 102 4.29 -1.56 -2.11
N GLN A 103 4.87 -1.15 -0.97
CA GLN A 103 5.78 -1.99 -0.19
C GLN A 103 5.10 -3.28 0.28
N LEU A 104 3.87 -3.20 0.79
CA LEU A 104 3.10 -4.38 1.26
C LEU A 104 2.77 -5.34 0.12
N ILE A 105 2.35 -4.82 -1.04
CA ILE A 105 2.04 -5.64 -2.24
C ILE A 105 3.30 -6.33 -2.74
N VAL A 106 4.41 -5.60 -2.87
CA VAL A 106 5.70 -6.16 -3.31
C VAL A 106 6.15 -7.27 -2.36
N ARG A 107 6.05 -7.02 -1.05
CA ARG A 107 6.40 -8.02 -0.02
C ARG A 107 5.52 -9.26 -0.10
N ALA A 108 4.20 -9.11 -0.22
CA ALA A 108 3.27 -10.23 -0.33
C ALA A 108 3.55 -11.04 -1.61
N HIS A 109 3.83 -10.36 -2.72
CA HIS A 109 4.18 -11.00 -3.98
C HIS A 109 5.50 -11.78 -3.90
N GLN A 110 6.57 -11.18 -3.34
CA GLN A 110 7.86 -11.85 -3.16
C GLN A 110 7.76 -13.12 -2.31
N ARG A 111 6.79 -13.16 -1.39
CA ARG A 111 6.50 -14.32 -0.53
C ARG A 111 5.49 -15.30 -1.13
N ASN A 112 5.05 -15.08 -2.37
CA ASN A 112 3.99 -15.84 -3.04
C ASN A 112 2.68 -15.92 -2.24
N ASN A 113 2.39 -14.91 -1.42
CA ASN A 113 1.17 -14.85 -0.62
C ASN A 113 0.08 -14.11 -1.41
N TYR A 114 -0.45 -14.76 -2.45
CA TYR A 114 -1.43 -14.13 -3.35
C TYR A 114 -2.75 -13.77 -2.65
N ALA A 115 -3.17 -14.55 -1.66
CA ALA A 115 -4.34 -14.21 -0.85
C ALA A 115 -4.20 -12.84 -0.13
N GLN A 116 -2.97 -12.50 0.28
CA GLN A 116 -2.69 -11.19 0.87
C GLN A 116 -2.62 -10.08 -0.19
N VAL A 117 -2.16 -10.38 -1.41
CA VAL A 117 -2.19 -9.43 -2.52
C VAL A 117 -3.63 -9.07 -2.87
N ASP A 118 -4.51 -10.08 -2.97
CA ASP A 118 -5.94 -9.88 -3.27
C ASP A 118 -6.62 -9.07 -2.17
N ALA A 119 -6.37 -9.42 -0.89
CA ALA A 119 -6.91 -8.66 0.24
C ALA A 119 -6.43 -7.20 0.28
N LEU A 120 -5.18 -6.93 -0.13
CA LEU A 120 -4.67 -5.55 -0.24
C LEU A 120 -5.31 -4.82 -1.43
N ALA A 121 -5.53 -5.50 -2.55
CA ALA A 121 -6.15 -4.93 -3.75
C ALA A 121 -7.59 -4.47 -3.49
N GLU A 122 -8.38 -5.27 -2.76
CA GLU A 122 -9.74 -4.92 -2.35
C GLU A 122 -9.80 -3.64 -1.51
N LEU A 123 -8.76 -3.37 -0.72
CA LEU A 123 -8.70 -2.19 0.16
C LEU A 123 -8.25 -0.92 -0.55
N LEU A 124 -7.63 -1.01 -1.73
CA LEU A 124 -7.11 0.14 -2.48
C LEU A 124 -8.17 1.24 -2.72
N PRO A 125 -9.34 0.96 -3.34
CA PRO A 125 -10.33 1.99 -3.63
C PRO A 125 -11.01 2.56 -2.37
N GLU A 126 -11.00 1.82 -1.25
CA GLU A 126 -11.59 2.28 0.02
C GLU A 126 -10.64 3.16 0.84
N ARG A 127 -9.32 2.95 0.71
CA ARG A 127 -8.30 3.58 1.57
C ARG A 127 -7.54 4.70 0.90
N LEU A 128 -7.39 4.65 -0.41
CA LEU A 128 -6.56 5.60 -1.14
C LEU A 128 -7.41 6.64 -1.85
N ALA A 129 -6.94 7.89 -1.80
CA ALA A 129 -7.47 8.94 -2.64
C ALA A 129 -7.19 8.62 -4.13
N PRO A 130 -8.00 9.13 -5.07
CA PRO A 130 -7.75 8.92 -6.50
C PRO A 130 -6.34 9.32 -6.97
N SER A 131 -5.76 10.38 -6.38
CA SER A 131 -4.37 10.80 -6.66
C SER A 131 -3.34 9.76 -6.20
N GLU A 132 -3.52 9.17 -5.01
CA GLU A 132 -2.64 8.10 -4.50
C GLU A 132 -2.74 6.83 -5.37
N LEU A 133 -3.93 6.52 -5.88
CA LEU A 133 -4.10 5.43 -6.86
C LEU A 133 -3.38 5.72 -8.18
N CYS A 134 -3.38 6.98 -8.63
CA CYS A 134 -2.62 7.40 -9.82
C CYS A 134 -1.11 7.33 -9.61
N GLU A 135 -0.61 7.64 -8.41
CA GLU A 135 0.79 7.42 -8.05
C GLU A 135 1.15 5.93 -8.08
N LEU A 136 0.31 5.05 -7.54
CA LEU A 136 0.50 3.60 -7.65
C LEU A 136 0.48 3.11 -9.10
N ALA A 137 -0.37 3.69 -9.95
CA ALA A 137 -0.40 3.39 -11.38
C ALA A 137 0.88 3.85 -12.12
N ARG A 138 1.68 4.73 -11.54
CA ARG A 138 3.02 5.11 -12.03
C ARG A 138 4.15 4.33 -11.39
N ALA A 139 3.87 3.46 -10.42
CA ALA A 139 4.89 2.69 -9.73
C ALA A 139 5.70 1.84 -10.72
N ASN A 140 7.01 1.72 -10.47
CA ASN A 140 7.90 0.91 -11.29
C ASN A 140 7.53 -0.58 -11.29
N HIS A 141 6.99 -1.07 -10.18
CA HIS A 141 6.64 -2.47 -10.00
C HIS A 141 5.36 -2.84 -10.76
N VAL A 142 5.47 -3.80 -11.70
CA VAL A 142 4.40 -4.17 -12.65
C VAL A 142 3.10 -4.56 -11.94
N ILE A 143 3.18 -5.34 -10.87
CA ILE A 143 2.00 -5.83 -10.15
C ILE A 143 1.29 -4.69 -9.40
N VAL A 144 2.05 -3.79 -8.79
CA VAL A 144 1.48 -2.64 -8.08
C VAL A 144 0.72 -1.77 -9.07
N ARG A 145 1.35 -1.49 -10.22
CA ARG A 145 0.74 -0.73 -11.30
C ARG A 145 -0.51 -1.40 -11.86
N ALA A 146 -0.49 -2.72 -12.07
CA ALA A 146 -1.64 -3.46 -12.58
C ALA A 146 -2.84 -3.38 -11.62
N LEU A 147 -2.62 -3.62 -10.32
CA LEU A 147 -3.67 -3.54 -9.30
C LEU A 147 -4.22 -2.12 -9.17
N ALA A 148 -3.36 -1.10 -9.28
CA ALA A 148 -3.80 0.29 -9.26
C ALA A 148 -4.67 0.65 -10.47
N HIS A 149 -4.29 0.23 -11.67
CA HIS A 149 -5.13 0.43 -12.86
C HIS A 149 -6.47 -0.30 -12.75
N GLU A 150 -6.49 -1.50 -12.20
CA GLU A 150 -7.73 -2.21 -11.92
C GLU A 150 -8.61 -1.46 -10.91
N ALA A 151 -8.05 -1.03 -9.77
CA ALA A 151 -8.78 -0.23 -8.78
C ALA A 151 -9.33 1.07 -9.37
N LEU A 152 -8.56 1.76 -10.23
CA LEU A 152 -9.01 2.96 -10.93
C LEU A 152 -10.21 2.70 -11.85
N THR A 153 -10.27 1.54 -12.53
CA THR A 153 -11.43 1.18 -13.36
C THR A 153 -12.70 0.92 -12.55
N GLN A 154 -12.59 0.72 -11.24
CA GLN A 154 -13.74 0.53 -10.35
C GLN A 154 -14.24 1.84 -9.73
N LEU A 155 -13.52 2.95 -9.90
CA LEU A 155 -13.93 4.25 -9.37
C LEU A 155 -15.16 4.81 -10.12
N PRO A 156 -16.01 5.60 -9.44
CA PRO A 156 -17.03 6.39 -10.11
C PRO A 156 -16.47 7.26 -11.24
N THR A 157 -17.13 7.23 -12.40
CA THR A 157 -16.79 8.04 -13.58
C THR A 157 -16.66 9.53 -13.27
N SER A 158 -17.50 10.05 -12.36
CA SER A 158 -17.44 11.44 -11.91
C SER A 158 -16.15 11.79 -11.15
N LEU A 159 -15.58 10.85 -10.39
CA LEU A 159 -14.29 11.06 -9.72
C LEU A 159 -13.15 11.04 -10.74
N LEU A 160 -13.16 10.12 -11.69
CA LEU A 160 -12.17 10.09 -12.77
C LEU A 160 -12.23 11.36 -13.63
N ALA A 161 -13.42 11.90 -13.89
CA ALA A 161 -13.60 13.17 -14.57
C ALA A 161 -13.00 14.36 -13.81
N ALA A 162 -13.02 14.33 -12.47
CA ALA A 162 -12.35 15.34 -11.66
C ALA A 162 -10.82 15.22 -11.78
N VAL A 163 -10.29 13.99 -11.77
CA VAL A 163 -8.85 13.72 -11.94
C VAL A 163 -8.33 14.12 -13.32
N LEU A 164 -9.15 14.06 -14.37
CA LEU A 164 -8.78 14.57 -15.71
C LEU A 164 -8.32 16.03 -15.73
N ARG A 165 -8.71 16.83 -14.72
CA ARG A 165 -8.30 18.24 -14.60
C ARG A 165 -6.89 18.41 -14.06
N ASP A 166 -6.32 17.38 -13.44
CA ASP A 166 -4.94 17.38 -12.97
C ASP A 166 -4.03 16.93 -14.12
N PRO A 167 -3.12 17.78 -14.63
CA PRO A 167 -2.25 17.41 -15.75
C PRO A 167 -1.32 16.23 -15.44
N VAL A 168 -1.00 15.99 -14.17
CA VAL A 168 -0.12 14.90 -13.75
C VAL A 168 -0.84 13.55 -13.85
N ASP A 169 -2.11 13.51 -13.45
CA ASP A 169 -2.91 12.29 -13.35
C ASP A 169 -3.87 12.09 -14.54
N ALA A 170 -4.06 13.11 -15.38
CA ALA A 170 -5.02 13.10 -16.48
C ALA A 170 -4.85 11.92 -17.44
N MET A 171 -3.61 11.55 -17.78
CA MET A 171 -3.36 10.42 -18.67
C MET A 171 -3.85 9.10 -18.07
N ILE A 172 -3.67 8.91 -16.75
CA ILE A 172 -4.04 7.69 -16.04
C ILE A 172 -5.56 7.63 -15.87
N ALA A 173 -6.18 8.76 -15.52
CA ALA A 173 -7.64 8.87 -15.45
C ALA A 173 -8.29 8.63 -16.82
N ARG A 174 -7.70 9.15 -17.90
CA ARG A 174 -8.15 8.91 -19.27
C ARG A 174 -8.09 7.43 -19.62
N GLN A 175 -6.98 6.74 -19.32
CA GLN A 175 -6.85 5.30 -19.53
C GLN A 175 -7.90 4.50 -18.73
N ALA A 176 -8.17 4.88 -17.48
CA ALA A 176 -9.20 4.24 -16.67
C ALA A 176 -10.61 4.43 -17.28
N LEU A 177 -10.93 5.64 -17.73
CA LEU A 177 -12.20 5.93 -18.43
C LEU A 177 -12.31 5.18 -19.76
N GLU A 178 -11.23 5.07 -20.53
CA GLU A 178 -11.22 4.29 -21.78
C GLU A 178 -11.52 2.83 -21.52
N ARG A 179 -10.93 2.25 -20.47
CA ARG A 179 -11.24 0.87 -20.05
C ARG A 179 -12.68 0.74 -19.57
N GLN A 180 -13.20 1.68 -18.77
CA GLN A 180 -14.62 1.70 -18.39
C GLN A 180 -15.55 1.77 -19.60
N ALA A 181 -15.21 2.57 -20.61
CA ALA A 181 -16.01 2.72 -21.83
C ALA A 181 -15.97 1.47 -22.73
N THR A 182 -14.81 0.80 -22.83
CA THR A 182 -14.55 -0.28 -23.79
C THR A 182 -14.75 -1.68 -23.21
N GLU A 183 -14.19 -1.94 -22.02
CA GLU A 183 -14.26 -3.24 -21.35
C GLU A 183 -15.59 -3.43 -20.61
N PHE A 184 -16.13 -2.35 -20.02
CA PHE A 184 -17.32 -2.39 -19.18
C PHE A 184 -18.56 -1.74 -19.83
N GLY A 185 -18.42 -1.14 -21.02
CA GLY A 185 -19.53 -0.56 -21.76
C GLY A 185 -20.18 0.66 -21.09
N SER A 186 -19.43 1.42 -20.27
CA SER A 186 -19.97 2.58 -19.54
C SER A 186 -20.29 3.74 -20.48
N GLU A 187 -21.59 4.05 -20.65
CA GLU A 187 -22.07 5.19 -21.44
C GLU A 187 -21.61 6.54 -20.85
N ASP A 188 -21.54 6.63 -19.52
CA ASP A 188 -21.05 7.81 -18.82
C ASP A 188 -19.57 8.07 -19.12
N ALA A 189 -18.74 7.03 -19.09
CA ALA A 189 -17.32 7.15 -19.43
C ALA A 189 -17.15 7.58 -20.90
N GLN A 190 -17.94 7.01 -21.81
CA GLN A 190 -17.94 7.41 -23.23
C GLN A 190 -18.33 8.88 -23.41
N ARG A 191 -19.33 9.36 -22.68
CA ARG A 191 -19.74 10.77 -22.72
C ARG A 191 -18.63 11.69 -22.22
N ILE A 192 -18.06 11.41 -21.05
CA ILE A 192 -16.97 12.22 -20.46
C ILE A 192 -15.76 12.26 -21.39
N LEU A 193 -15.40 11.13 -22.01
CA LEU A 193 -14.28 11.09 -22.97
C LEU A 193 -14.54 11.95 -24.21
N ARG A 194 -15.77 11.99 -24.73
CA ARG A 194 -16.13 12.87 -25.86
C ARG A 194 -16.03 14.34 -25.46
N GLU A 195 -16.62 14.71 -24.32
CA GLU A 195 -16.57 16.08 -23.79
C GLU A 195 -15.12 16.54 -23.53
N ALA A 196 -14.27 15.65 -23.04
CA ALA A 196 -12.86 15.95 -22.80
C ALA A 196 -12.04 16.14 -24.09
N ILE A 197 -12.39 15.46 -25.18
CA ILE A 197 -11.75 15.64 -26.50
C ILE A 197 -12.21 16.96 -27.13
N GLU A 198 -13.52 17.22 -27.12
CA GLU A 198 -14.11 18.44 -27.68
C GLU A 198 -13.59 19.70 -26.95
N GLY A 199 -13.47 19.66 -25.62
CA GLY A 199 -12.91 20.78 -24.85
C GLY A 199 -11.41 21.01 -25.04
N PHE A 200 -10.66 20.00 -25.51
CA PHE A 200 -9.24 20.14 -25.83
C PHE A 200 -9.02 20.85 -27.16
N GLU A 201 -9.91 20.65 -28.14
CA GLU A 201 -9.84 21.30 -29.46
C GLU A 201 -10.14 22.80 -29.38
N GLU A 202 -11.04 23.23 -28.49
CA GLU A 202 -11.37 24.66 -28.29
C GLU A 202 -10.25 25.51 -27.64
N HIS A 203 -9.24 24.90 -27.03
CA HIS A 203 -8.13 25.63 -26.37
C HIS A 203 -6.92 25.89 -27.28
N PHE A 204 -6.98 25.46 -28.55
CA PHE A 204 -5.91 25.64 -29.53
C PHE A 204 -6.28 26.52 -30.75
N ASP A 205 -7.50 27.09 -30.76
CA ASP A 205 -7.92 28.17 -31.68
C ASP A 205 -7.85 29.55 -31.00
#